data_AF-A0A1G9NHA3-F1
#
_entry.id   AF-A0A1G9NHA3-F1
#
_cell.length_a   1.000
_cell.length_b   1.000
_cell.length_c   1.000
_cell.angle_alpha   90.00
_cell.angle_beta   90.00
_cell.angle_gamma   90.00
#
_symmetry.space_group_name_H-M   'P 1'
#
loop_
_entity.id
_entity.type
_entity.pdbx_description
1 polymer ?
#
loop_
_entity_poly.entity_id
_entity_poly.type
_entity_poly.pdbx_seq_one_letter_code
_entity_poly.pdbx_strand_id
1 'polypeptide(L)'
;MASKQWDHLVHYINDLDQVVEVFGENGLIAFKGGSHKDWGTFNTLSYFGLSYIEFLGIESPELARSTEYNLVVRDAVAALPEHEVLSRVVIRTDDIEAMAASLTAAGLSLSPIMDGKRLDMSGSLIEWRMMTIAGDFGGLVYPFIIQWKGTDEERLARLTASGIVRPHPAGHAGIRRAVFRVPDPAAAAGHWANLFGLDIAESTETSAILRIGDKFYDFVKGEENRFMQVILDTDSELLAGQTIRIGEGEYVFQASN
;
A
#
# COMPACT_ATOMS: atom_id res chain seq x y z
N MET A 1 -14.14 -18.41 1.87
CA MET A 1 -12.75 -17.95 2.12
C MET A 1 -12.79 -16.44 2.20
N ALA A 2 -12.07 -15.84 3.15
CA ALA A 2 -11.96 -14.38 3.26
C ALA A 2 -11.46 -13.78 1.93
N SER A 3 -12.06 -12.68 1.51
CA SER A 3 -11.63 -11.90 0.34
C SER A 3 -10.23 -11.32 0.56
N LYS A 4 -9.46 -11.18 -0.52
CA LYS A 4 -8.18 -10.46 -0.53
C LYS A 4 -8.16 -9.51 -1.71
N GLN A 5 -8.00 -8.23 -1.42
CA GLN A 5 -7.89 -7.17 -2.42
C GLN A 5 -6.71 -6.27 -2.04
N TRP A 6 -6.02 -5.70 -3.03
CA TRP A 6 -4.96 -4.73 -2.75
C TRP A 6 -5.59 -3.39 -2.37
N ASP A 7 -5.46 -3.03 -1.09
CA ASP A 7 -6.07 -1.83 -0.53
C ASP A 7 -5.27 -0.57 -0.83
N HIS A 8 -4.00 -0.57 -0.46
CA HIS A 8 -3.11 0.55 -0.73
C HIS A 8 -1.66 0.13 -0.64
N LEU A 9 -0.79 1.09 -0.83
CA LEU A 9 0.62 0.98 -0.54
C LEU A 9 1.08 2.13 0.34
N VAL A 10 2.13 1.88 1.12
CA VAL A 10 2.76 2.89 1.98
C VAL A 10 4.10 3.30 1.40
N HIS A 11 4.31 4.60 1.24
CA HIS A 11 5.57 5.21 0.84
C HIS A 11 6.04 6.16 1.95
N TYR A 12 7.20 5.91 2.54
CA TYR A 12 7.77 6.81 3.55
C TYR A 12 8.37 8.05 2.89
N ILE A 13 7.96 9.23 3.36
CA ILE A 13 8.38 10.52 2.80
C ILE A 13 8.65 11.50 3.94
N ASN A 14 9.74 12.27 3.84
CA ASN A 14 10.06 13.35 4.78
C ASN A 14 9.16 14.57 4.56
N ASP A 15 9.03 15.03 3.32
CA ASP A 15 8.23 16.20 2.94
C ASP A 15 6.97 15.81 2.17
N LEU A 16 5.85 15.73 2.89
CA LEU A 16 4.55 15.37 2.30
C LEU A 16 3.95 16.46 1.42
N ASP A 17 4.42 17.72 1.51
CA ASP A 17 3.99 18.80 0.63
C ASP A 17 4.60 18.65 -0.77
N GLN A 18 5.85 18.17 -0.86
CA GLN A 18 6.50 17.84 -2.13
C GLN A 18 5.68 16.83 -2.95
N VAL A 19 5.06 15.85 -2.28
CA VAL A 19 4.21 14.85 -2.97
C VAL A 19 3.02 15.53 -3.65
N VAL A 20 2.37 16.47 -2.97
CA VAL A 20 1.21 17.21 -3.51
C VAL A 20 1.63 18.01 -4.74
N GLU A 21 2.80 18.65 -4.69
CA GLU A 21 3.37 19.39 -5.82
C GLU A 21 3.68 18.46 -7.01
N VAL A 22 4.53 17.44 -6.80
CA VAL A 22 4.96 16.52 -7.87
C VAL A 22 3.78 15.82 -8.53
N PHE A 23 2.81 15.34 -7.75
CA PHE A 23 1.60 14.72 -8.32
C PHE A 23 0.77 15.77 -9.07
N GLY A 24 0.61 16.98 -8.50
CA GLY A 24 -0.13 18.07 -9.11
C GLY A 24 0.42 18.52 -10.46
N GLU A 25 1.75 18.62 -10.59
CA GLU A 25 2.45 18.96 -11.85
C GLU A 25 2.17 17.94 -12.96
N ASN A 26 1.97 16.67 -12.59
CA ASN A 26 1.64 15.59 -13.52
C ASN A 26 0.12 15.40 -13.70
N GLY A 27 -0.70 16.34 -13.20
CA GLY A 27 -2.15 16.28 -13.29
C GLY A 27 -2.77 15.14 -12.47
N LEU A 28 -2.06 14.61 -11.47
CA LEU A 28 -2.58 13.70 -10.47
C LEU A 28 -3.04 14.49 -9.24
N ILE A 29 -3.92 13.88 -8.45
CA ILE A 29 -4.45 14.49 -7.23
C ILE A 29 -3.82 13.77 -6.06
N ALA A 30 -3.04 14.50 -5.29
CA ALA A 30 -2.67 14.14 -3.93
C ALA A 30 -3.14 15.24 -2.98
N PHE A 31 -3.50 14.88 -1.75
CA PHE A 31 -3.95 15.83 -0.74
C PHE A 31 -3.58 15.37 0.66
N LYS A 32 -3.37 16.30 1.59
CA LYS A 32 -3.13 15.99 3.00
C LYS A 32 -4.29 15.18 3.56
N GLY A 33 -4.00 14.00 4.09
CA GLY A 33 -5.00 13.13 4.72
C GLY A 33 -5.25 13.57 6.15
N GLY A 34 -4.41 13.17 7.08
CA GLY A 34 -4.50 13.59 8.48
C GLY A 34 -3.40 13.02 9.37
N SER A 35 -3.42 13.45 10.65
CA SER A 35 -2.47 13.00 11.67
C SER A 35 -3.01 11.79 12.43
N HIS A 36 -2.19 10.74 12.53
CA HIS A 36 -2.38 9.59 13.41
C HIS A 36 -1.81 9.93 14.80
N LYS A 37 -2.60 10.65 15.61
CA LYS A 37 -2.15 11.22 16.89
C LYS A 37 -1.58 10.17 17.86
N ASP A 38 -2.12 8.96 17.84
CA ASP A 38 -1.67 7.87 18.71
C ASP A 38 -0.33 7.26 18.26
N TRP A 39 0.10 7.53 17.03
CA TRP A 39 1.29 6.94 16.40
C TRP A 39 2.37 7.96 16.03
N GLY A 40 2.10 9.26 16.14
CA GLY A 40 3.07 10.30 15.77
C GLY A 40 3.40 10.35 14.28
N THR A 41 2.48 9.92 13.41
CA THR A 41 2.61 9.98 11.95
C THR A 41 1.48 10.79 11.33
N PHE A 42 1.66 11.17 10.08
CA PHE A 42 0.70 11.93 9.28
C PHE A 42 0.86 11.52 7.82
N ASN A 43 -0.17 11.74 7.01
CA ASN A 43 -0.16 11.27 5.63
C ASN A 43 -0.64 12.28 4.58
N THR A 44 -0.19 12.06 3.35
CA THR A 44 -0.77 12.56 2.10
C THR A 44 -1.33 11.37 1.32
N LEU A 45 -2.50 11.52 0.72
CA LEU A 45 -3.22 10.44 0.06
C LEU A 45 -3.47 10.76 -1.42
N SER A 46 -3.40 9.74 -2.28
CA SER A 46 -3.79 9.81 -3.69
C SER A 46 -4.62 8.58 -4.07
N TYR A 47 -5.88 8.78 -4.50
CA TYR A 47 -6.86 7.71 -4.71
C TYR A 47 -7.03 7.35 -6.19
N PHE A 48 -7.08 6.04 -6.48
CA PHE A 48 -7.26 5.45 -7.81
C PHE A 48 -8.43 4.45 -7.78
N GLY A 49 -9.59 4.90 -7.29
CA GLY A 49 -10.73 4.06 -6.92
C GLY A 49 -10.69 3.66 -5.45
N LEU A 50 -10.93 2.39 -5.14
CA LEU A 50 -10.78 1.89 -3.76
C LEU A 50 -9.31 1.75 -3.34
N SER A 51 -8.42 1.53 -4.32
CA SER A 51 -6.99 1.47 -4.08
C SER A 51 -6.37 2.87 -4.06
N TYR A 52 -5.43 3.11 -3.16
CA TYR A 52 -4.79 4.42 -3.01
C TYR A 52 -3.31 4.31 -2.66
N ILE A 53 -2.60 5.43 -2.73
CA ILE A 53 -1.23 5.57 -2.23
C ILE A 53 -1.29 6.35 -0.93
N GLU A 54 -0.71 5.80 0.13
CA GLU A 54 -0.46 6.50 1.38
C GLU A 54 1.01 6.90 1.45
N PHE A 55 1.25 8.21 1.35
CA PHE A 55 2.55 8.79 1.67
C PHE A 55 2.57 9.10 3.16
N LEU A 56 3.46 8.47 3.90
CA LEU A 56 3.51 8.51 5.36
C LEU A 56 4.79 9.22 5.83
N GLY A 57 4.62 10.25 6.64
CA GLY A 57 5.72 10.95 7.31
C GLY A 57 5.68 10.80 8.82
N ILE A 58 6.74 11.24 9.49
CA ILE A 58 6.83 11.29 10.95
C ILE A 58 6.49 12.71 11.43
N GLU A 59 5.40 12.84 12.19
CA GLU A 59 4.97 14.11 12.79
C GLU A 59 5.58 14.30 14.18
N SER A 60 5.64 13.22 14.98
CA SER A 60 6.23 13.20 16.32
C SER A 60 7.20 12.01 16.46
N PRO A 61 8.52 12.23 16.32
CA PRO A 61 9.51 11.16 16.43
C PRO A 61 9.50 10.43 17.78
N GLU A 62 9.13 11.13 18.86
CA GLU A 62 9.05 10.54 20.20
C GLU A 62 7.89 9.54 20.30
N LEU A 63 6.70 9.90 19.82
CA LEU A 63 5.54 9.01 19.78
C LEU A 63 5.73 7.87 18.76
N ALA A 64 6.31 8.17 17.60
CA ALA A 64 6.57 7.15 16.59
C ALA A 64 7.54 6.06 17.10
N ARG A 65 8.53 6.44 17.92
CA ARG A 65 9.46 5.48 18.56
C ARG A 65 8.85 4.66 19.69
N SER A 66 7.77 5.14 20.31
CA SER A 66 7.15 4.48 21.46
C SER A 66 6.07 3.45 21.06
N THR A 67 5.76 3.33 19.77
CA THR A 67 4.77 2.34 19.31
C THR A 67 5.26 0.91 19.50
N GLU A 68 4.45 0.10 20.20
CA GLU A 68 4.81 -1.27 20.55
C GLU A 68 4.56 -2.24 19.39
N TYR A 69 3.38 -2.14 18.76
CA TYR A 69 2.85 -3.13 17.82
C TYR A 69 2.75 -2.65 16.36
N ASN A 70 2.86 -1.34 16.09
CA ASN A 70 2.71 -0.83 14.74
C ASN A 70 4.04 -0.88 13.98
N LEU A 71 4.30 -2.02 13.32
CA LEU A 71 5.51 -2.22 12.53
C LEU A 71 5.66 -1.21 11.39
N VAL A 72 4.54 -0.74 10.79
CA VAL A 72 4.60 0.26 9.71
C VAL A 72 5.25 1.55 10.19
N VAL A 73 4.95 1.96 11.42
CA VAL A 73 5.51 3.19 12.03
C VAL A 73 6.94 2.97 12.49
N ARG A 74 7.25 1.80 13.09
CA ARG A 74 8.63 1.46 13.48
C ARG A 74 9.58 1.45 12.30
N ASP A 75 9.13 0.89 11.18
CA ASP A 75 9.94 0.81 9.97
C ASP A 75 10.07 2.19 9.31
N ALA A 76 9.07 3.06 9.43
CA ALA A 76 9.20 4.47 9.02
C ALA A 76 10.28 5.20 9.83
N VAL A 77 10.32 4.99 11.15
CA VAL A 77 11.35 5.56 12.04
C VAL A 77 12.74 5.03 11.72
N ALA A 78 12.85 3.78 11.28
CA ALA A 78 14.13 3.18 10.90
C ALA A 78 14.63 3.64 9.52
N ALA A 79 13.71 3.95 8.60
CA ALA A 79 14.04 4.36 7.24
C ALA A 79 14.28 5.87 7.12
N LEU A 80 13.46 6.70 7.76
CA LEU A 80 13.53 8.16 7.65
C LEU A 80 14.50 8.76 8.69
N PRO A 81 15.23 9.83 8.34
CA PRO A 81 15.12 10.59 7.09
C PRO A 81 15.95 10.07 5.90
N GLU A 82 16.81 9.08 6.10
CA GLU A 82 17.83 8.68 5.12
C GLU A 82 17.25 8.02 3.85
N HIS A 83 16.16 7.27 3.99
CA HIS A 83 15.59 6.43 2.95
C HIS A 83 14.08 6.67 2.80
N GLU A 84 13.69 7.35 1.73
CA GLU A 84 12.30 7.54 1.32
C GLU A 84 11.87 6.40 0.40
N VAL A 85 11.22 5.38 0.95
CA VAL A 85 11.04 4.09 0.26
C VAL A 85 9.58 3.66 0.18
N LEU A 86 9.25 2.94 -0.89
CA LEU A 86 8.04 2.13 -0.95
C LEU A 86 8.18 1.00 0.08
N SER A 87 7.43 1.10 1.18
CA SER A 87 7.57 0.23 2.33
C SER A 87 6.93 -1.13 2.09
N ARG A 88 5.61 -1.13 1.88
CA ARG A 88 4.83 -2.36 1.70
C ARG A 88 3.50 -2.08 1.02
N VAL A 89 2.92 -3.16 0.50
CA VAL A 89 1.51 -3.21 0.09
C VAL A 89 0.62 -3.60 1.26
N VAL A 90 -0.68 -3.35 1.12
CA VAL A 90 -1.69 -3.62 2.13
C VAL A 90 -2.78 -4.48 1.53
N ILE A 91 -3.14 -5.56 2.22
CA ILE A 91 -4.20 -6.47 1.77
C ILE A 91 -5.45 -6.18 2.59
N ARG A 92 -6.51 -5.74 1.91
CA ARG A 92 -7.85 -5.63 2.47
C ARG A 92 -8.57 -6.96 2.44
N THR A 93 -9.31 -7.22 3.51
CA THR A 93 -10.18 -8.37 3.66
C THR A 93 -11.53 -7.99 4.27
N ASP A 94 -12.51 -8.87 4.12
CA ASP A 94 -13.82 -8.83 4.79
C ASP A 94 -13.84 -9.65 6.10
N ASP A 95 -12.78 -10.43 6.37
CA ASP A 95 -12.67 -11.29 7.56
C ASP A 95 -11.21 -11.35 8.06
N ILE A 96 -10.83 -10.35 8.87
CA ILE A 96 -9.49 -10.19 9.44
C ILE A 96 -9.19 -11.27 10.48
N GLU A 97 -10.19 -11.77 11.19
CA GLU A 97 -10.06 -12.92 12.09
C GLU A 97 -9.67 -14.19 11.35
N ALA A 98 -10.32 -14.50 10.23
CA ALA A 98 -9.97 -15.65 9.40
C ALA A 98 -8.55 -15.51 8.82
N MET A 99 -8.17 -14.31 8.38
CA MET A 99 -6.79 -14.03 7.97
C MET A 99 -5.80 -14.24 9.12
N ALA A 100 -6.11 -13.74 10.33
CA ALA A 100 -5.25 -13.89 11.50
C ALA A 100 -5.07 -15.36 11.88
N ALA A 101 -6.15 -16.14 11.89
CA ALA A 101 -6.12 -17.57 12.17
C ALA A 101 -5.26 -18.33 11.15
N SER A 102 -5.43 -18.04 9.85
CA SER A 102 -4.66 -18.67 8.77
C SER A 102 -3.16 -18.36 8.88
N LEU A 103 -2.80 -17.09 9.08
CA LEU A 103 -1.40 -16.66 9.18
C LEU A 103 -0.73 -17.19 10.46
N THR A 104 -1.46 -17.25 11.57
CA THR A 104 -0.98 -17.87 12.82
C THR A 104 -0.75 -19.37 12.63
N ALA A 105 -1.67 -20.07 11.95
CA ALA A 105 -1.51 -21.49 11.64
C ALA A 105 -0.32 -21.77 10.71
N ALA A 106 0.04 -20.80 9.86
CA ALA A 106 1.25 -20.83 9.03
C ALA A 106 2.54 -20.47 9.82
N GLY A 107 2.44 -20.23 11.12
CA GLY A 107 3.58 -19.98 12.01
C GLY A 107 4.06 -18.53 12.05
N LEU A 108 3.29 -17.57 11.52
CA LEU A 108 3.64 -16.16 11.60
C LEU A 108 3.30 -15.57 12.96
N SER A 109 4.16 -14.64 13.41
CA SER A 109 3.90 -13.81 14.59
C SER A 109 3.16 -12.55 14.18
N LEU A 110 1.97 -12.33 14.75
CA LEU A 110 1.08 -11.23 14.40
C LEU A 110 0.99 -10.24 15.56
N SER A 111 0.80 -8.96 15.25
CA SER A 111 0.30 -8.02 16.26
C SER A 111 -1.12 -8.38 16.69
N PRO A 112 -1.61 -7.86 17.83
CA PRO A 112 -3.05 -7.81 18.07
C PRO A 112 -3.78 -7.13 16.91
N ILE A 113 -5.06 -7.49 16.69
CA ILE A 113 -5.92 -6.73 15.79
C ILE A 113 -6.25 -5.39 16.48
N MET A 114 -5.83 -4.30 15.85
CA MET A 114 -5.98 -2.94 16.36
C MET A 114 -7.16 -2.25 15.68
N ASP A 115 -8.01 -1.60 16.46
CA ASP A 115 -9.07 -0.73 15.93
C ASP A 115 -8.51 0.64 15.58
N GLY A 116 -8.70 1.06 14.34
CA GLY A 116 -8.37 2.39 13.84
C GLY A 116 -9.63 3.21 13.58
N LYS A 117 -9.58 4.50 13.90
CA LYS A 117 -10.67 5.43 13.58
C LYS A 117 -10.16 6.83 13.30
N ARG A 118 -10.84 7.54 12.41
CA ARG A 118 -10.64 8.98 12.18
C ARG A 118 -11.91 9.64 11.69
N LEU A 119 -12.00 10.95 11.84
CA LEU A 119 -13.04 11.75 11.18
C LEU A 119 -12.52 12.20 9.82
N ASP A 120 -13.35 12.15 8.79
CA ASP A 120 -13.06 12.79 7.52
C ASP A 120 -13.40 14.30 7.55
N MET A 121 -13.16 14.99 6.43
CA MET A 121 -13.41 16.43 6.29
C MET A 121 -14.90 16.81 6.42
N SER A 122 -15.82 15.86 6.26
CA SER A 122 -17.26 16.06 6.47
C SER A 122 -17.69 15.79 7.92
N GLY A 123 -16.77 15.36 8.78
CA GLY A 123 -17.06 14.92 10.15
C GLY A 123 -17.62 13.50 10.22
N SER A 124 -17.59 12.74 9.11
CA SER A 124 -18.03 11.34 9.10
C SER A 124 -16.97 10.44 9.74
N LEU A 125 -17.40 9.50 10.57
CA LEU A 125 -16.52 8.55 11.23
C LEU A 125 -16.10 7.44 10.25
N ILE A 126 -14.79 7.33 10.04
CA ILE A 126 -14.14 6.22 9.33
C ILE A 126 -13.56 5.28 10.37
N GLU A 127 -13.86 4.00 10.25
CA GLU A 127 -13.40 2.94 11.16
C GLU A 127 -12.82 1.79 10.35
N TRP A 128 -11.73 1.22 10.85
CA TRP A 128 -11.09 0.05 10.29
C TRP A 128 -10.46 -0.78 11.40
N ARG A 129 -10.07 -2.00 11.05
CA ARG A 129 -9.27 -2.90 11.88
C ARG A 129 -8.02 -3.25 11.11
N MET A 130 -6.89 -3.37 11.79
CA MET A 130 -5.65 -3.76 11.12
C MET A 130 -4.77 -4.62 12.00
N MET A 131 -3.92 -5.42 11.37
CA MET A 131 -2.85 -6.17 12.05
C MET A 131 -1.59 -6.18 11.18
N THR A 132 -0.43 -6.16 11.83
CA THR A 132 0.87 -6.28 11.17
C THR A 132 1.45 -7.68 11.38
N ILE A 133 2.27 -8.11 10.43
CA ILE A 133 2.93 -9.41 10.43
C ILE A 133 4.41 -9.16 10.72
N ALA A 134 4.94 -9.76 11.79
CA ALA A 134 6.33 -9.57 12.17
C ALA A 134 7.29 -10.38 11.29
N GLY A 135 8.51 -9.87 11.17
CA GLY A 135 9.56 -10.47 10.35
C GLY A 135 9.36 -10.23 8.86
N ASP A 136 10.00 -11.09 8.08
CA ASP A 136 10.11 -10.98 6.64
C ASP A 136 10.28 -12.37 6.02
N PHE A 137 10.33 -12.44 4.69
CA PHE A 137 10.77 -13.62 3.98
C PHE A 137 12.09 -13.32 3.25
N GLY A 138 13.20 -13.77 3.84
CA GLY A 138 14.53 -13.59 3.25
C GLY A 138 14.94 -12.12 3.11
N GLY A 139 14.37 -11.22 3.92
CA GLY A 139 14.53 -9.76 3.91
C GLY A 139 13.36 -8.99 3.30
N LEU A 140 12.46 -9.65 2.56
CA LEU A 140 11.25 -9.01 2.02
C LEU A 140 10.16 -8.90 3.09
N VAL A 141 9.86 -7.69 3.53
CA VAL A 141 8.83 -7.40 4.53
C VAL A 141 7.42 -7.82 4.07
N TYR A 142 6.62 -8.33 5.00
CA TYR A 142 5.25 -8.74 4.70
C TYR A 142 4.29 -7.54 4.50
N PRO A 143 3.21 -7.73 3.72
CA PRO A 143 2.05 -6.86 3.78
C PRO A 143 1.46 -6.78 5.19
N PHE A 144 0.75 -5.70 5.50
CA PHE A 144 -0.17 -5.72 6.64
C PHE A 144 -1.61 -5.90 6.16
N ILE A 145 -2.48 -6.36 7.07
CA ILE A 145 -3.87 -6.68 6.76
C ILE A 145 -4.79 -5.61 7.33
N ILE A 146 -5.77 -5.19 6.54
CA ILE A 146 -6.77 -4.21 6.94
C ILE A 146 -8.19 -4.73 6.65
N GLN A 147 -9.14 -4.36 7.49
CA GLN A 147 -10.57 -4.55 7.26
C GLN A 147 -11.30 -3.25 7.54
N TRP A 148 -11.93 -2.68 6.52
CA TRP A 148 -12.76 -1.50 6.67
C TRP A 148 -14.12 -1.87 7.26
N LYS A 149 -14.74 -0.93 7.99
CA LYS A 149 -16.14 -1.06 8.39
C LYS A 149 -17.06 -0.78 7.20
N GLY A 150 -17.98 -1.70 6.93
CA GLY A 150 -18.91 -1.65 5.80
C GLY A 150 -18.38 -2.39 4.56
N THR A 151 -19.18 -2.39 3.50
CA THR A 151 -18.84 -3.01 2.21
C THR A 151 -17.96 -2.11 1.34
N ASP A 152 -17.36 -2.70 0.31
CA ASP A 152 -16.60 -1.96 -0.70
C ASP A 152 -17.48 -0.97 -1.48
N GLU A 153 -18.70 -1.39 -1.80
CA GLU A 153 -19.67 -0.58 -2.53
C GLU A 153 -20.06 0.65 -1.72
N GLU A 154 -20.37 0.46 -0.43
CA GLU A 154 -20.66 1.58 0.49
C GLU A 154 -19.44 2.49 0.66
N ARG A 155 -18.24 1.92 0.78
CA ARG A 155 -17.00 2.69 0.91
C ARG A 155 -16.74 3.52 -0.34
N LEU A 156 -16.86 2.93 -1.53
CA LEU A 156 -16.66 3.61 -2.80
C LEU A 156 -17.69 4.73 -2.99
N ALA A 157 -18.98 4.44 -2.75
CA ALA A 157 -20.05 5.43 -2.85
C ALA A 157 -19.80 6.63 -1.93
N ARG A 158 -19.38 6.39 -0.68
CA ARG A 158 -19.03 7.45 0.27
C ARG A 158 -17.85 8.29 -0.20
N LEU A 159 -16.76 7.64 -0.64
CA LEU A 159 -15.55 8.34 -1.12
C LEU A 159 -15.81 9.16 -2.38
N THR A 160 -16.67 8.68 -3.28
CA THR A 160 -17.08 9.43 -4.47
C THR A 160 -17.99 10.60 -4.11
N ALA A 161 -18.98 10.40 -3.23
CA ALA A 161 -19.89 11.45 -2.78
C ALA A 161 -19.15 12.59 -2.05
N SER A 162 -18.09 12.28 -1.30
CA SER A 162 -17.25 13.28 -0.64
C SER A 162 -16.20 13.92 -1.55
N GLY A 163 -16.16 13.53 -2.83
CA GLY A 163 -15.18 14.01 -3.81
C GLY A 163 -13.74 13.56 -3.54
N ILE A 164 -13.51 12.56 -2.69
CA ILE A 164 -12.18 11.98 -2.44
C ILE A 164 -11.76 11.13 -3.64
N VAL A 165 -12.63 10.20 -4.04
CA VAL A 165 -12.47 9.44 -5.28
C VAL A 165 -13.10 10.27 -6.39
N ARG A 166 -12.26 10.86 -7.23
CA ARG A 166 -12.65 11.71 -8.36
C ARG A 166 -11.65 11.56 -9.50
N PRO A 167 -12.02 11.90 -10.76
CA PRO A 167 -11.08 11.88 -11.88
C PRO A 167 -9.86 12.78 -11.62
N HIS A 168 -8.68 12.30 -12.01
CA HIS A 168 -7.48 13.12 -12.04
C HIS A 168 -7.52 14.09 -13.23
N PRO A 169 -6.99 15.33 -13.10
CA PRO A 169 -6.87 16.26 -14.23
C PRO A 169 -6.20 15.67 -15.47
N ALA A 170 -5.24 14.76 -15.29
CA ALA A 170 -4.54 14.10 -16.37
C ALA A 170 -5.39 13.05 -17.13
N GLY A 171 -6.50 12.57 -16.57
CA GLY A 171 -7.30 11.48 -17.13
C GLY A 171 -7.41 10.26 -16.21
N HIS A 172 -7.75 9.09 -16.76
CA HIS A 172 -7.85 7.88 -15.97
C HIS A 172 -6.46 7.33 -15.64
N ALA A 173 -6.26 6.98 -14.38
CA ALA A 173 -5.12 6.18 -13.93
C ALA A 173 -5.64 5.15 -12.92
N GLY A 174 -5.10 3.93 -12.96
CA GLY A 174 -5.49 2.84 -12.07
C GLY A 174 -4.28 2.05 -11.59
N ILE A 175 -4.14 1.88 -10.28
CA ILE A 175 -3.09 1.01 -9.72
C ILE A 175 -3.29 -0.41 -10.23
N ARG A 176 -2.24 -0.96 -10.86
CA ARG A 176 -2.29 -2.24 -11.55
C ARG A 176 -1.34 -3.29 -10.98
N ARG A 177 -0.08 -2.92 -10.74
CA ARG A 177 0.96 -3.88 -10.33
C ARG A 177 1.86 -3.28 -9.25
N ALA A 178 2.23 -4.07 -8.26
CA ALA A 178 3.34 -3.78 -7.35
C ALA A 178 4.54 -4.61 -7.77
N VAL A 179 5.69 -3.99 -7.99
CA VAL A 179 6.91 -4.66 -8.43
C VAL A 179 7.92 -4.70 -7.28
N PHE A 180 8.21 -5.91 -6.82
CA PHE A 180 9.19 -6.26 -5.82
C PHE A 180 10.45 -6.76 -6.52
N ARG A 181 11.60 -6.18 -6.20
CA ARG A 181 12.89 -6.73 -6.64
C ARG A 181 13.42 -7.63 -5.55
N VAL A 182 13.64 -8.91 -5.86
CA VAL A 182 14.00 -9.94 -4.88
C VAL A 182 15.05 -10.91 -5.42
N PRO A 183 15.92 -11.50 -4.58
CA PRO A 183 16.97 -12.40 -5.05
C PRO A 183 16.44 -13.68 -5.72
N ASP A 184 15.32 -14.21 -5.19
CA ASP A 184 14.64 -15.40 -5.70
C ASP A 184 13.13 -15.13 -5.88
N PRO A 185 12.71 -14.74 -7.10
CA PRO A 185 11.32 -14.42 -7.39
C PRO A 185 10.35 -15.58 -7.16
N ALA A 186 10.74 -16.79 -7.55
CA ALA A 186 9.88 -17.97 -7.44
C ALA A 186 9.66 -18.35 -5.96
N ALA A 187 10.72 -18.29 -5.14
CA ALA A 187 10.60 -18.56 -3.70
C ALA A 187 9.74 -17.50 -2.99
N ALA A 188 9.97 -16.21 -3.26
CA ALA A 188 9.21 -15.11 -2.64
C ALA A 188 7.72 -15.15 -3.02
N ALA A 189 7.43 -15.31 -4.31
CA ALA A 189 6.06 -15.44 -4.81
C ALA A 189 5.38 -16.70 -4.27
N GLY A 190 6.06 -17.85 -4.27
CA GLY A 190 5.52 -19.11 -3.73
C GLY A 190 5.20 -19.01 -2.25
N HIS A 191 6.05 -18.35 -1.47
CA HIS A 191 5.81 -18.10 -0.05
C HIS A 191 4.58 -17.21 0.17
N TRP A 192 4.48 -16.08 -0.52
CA TRP A 192 3.33 -15.18 -0.42
C TRP A 192 2.03 -15.82 -0.95
N ALA A 193 2.11 -16.59 -2.02
CA ALA A 193 0.96 -17.35 -2.56
C ALA A 193 0.38 -18.29 -1.49
N ASN A 194 1.24 -19.04 -0.81
CA ASN A 194 0.84 -19.96 0.25
C ASN A 194 0.26 -19.24 1.46
N LEU A 195 0.91 -18.16 1.93
CA LEU A 195 0.48 -17.42 3.11
C LEU A 195 -0.86 -16.69 2.91
N PHE A 196 -1.01 -16.03 1.76
CA PHE A 196 -2.16 -15.16 1.49
C PHE A 196 -3.23 -15.82 0.63
N GLY A 197 -3.02 -17.08 0.21
CA GLY A 197 -3.94 -17.82 -0.66
C GLY A 197 -4.14 -17.11 -2.00
N LEU A 198 -3.05 -16.67 -2.62
CA LEU A 198 -3.04 -15.98 -3.91
C LEU A 198 -2.62 -16.94 -5.03
N ASP A 199 -3.14 -16.71 -6.23
CA ASP A 199 -2.80 -17.52 -7.39
C ASP A 199 -1.49 -17.04 -8.03
N ILE A 200 -0.59 -17.98 -8.34
CA ILE A 200 0.58 -17.72 -9.18
C ILE A 200 0.11 -17.71 -10.64
N ALA A 201 0.09 -16.54 -11.26
CA ALA A 201 -0.29 -16.36 -12.66
C ALA A 201 0.83 -16.79 -13.62
N GLU A 202 2.08 -16.51 -13.25
CA GLU A 202 3.27 -16.86 -14.02
C GLU A 202 4.45 -17.04 -13.06
N SER A 203 5.37 -17.95 -13.37
CA SER A 203 6.62 -18.10 -12.64
C SER A 203 7.71 -18.60 -13.58
N THR A 204 8.86 -17.92 -13.55
CA THR A 204 10.08 -18.23 -14.29
C THR A 204 11.28 -18.17 -13.35
N GLU A 205 12.50 -18.31 -13.88
CA GLU A 205 13.73 -18.14 -13.09
C GLU A 205 13.98 -16.67 -12.66
N THR A 206 13.51 -15.71 -13.46
CA THR A 206 13.82 -14.28 -13.26
C THR A 206 12.61 -13.45 -12.84
N SER A 207 11.42 -14.04 -12.84
CA SER A 207 10.18 -13.36 -12.44
C SER A 207 9.12 -14.33 -11.92
N ALA A 208 8.22 -13.83 -11.09
CA ALA A 208 6.98 -14.52 -10.73
C ALA A 208 5.86 -13.49 -10.50
N ILE A 209 4.62 -13.84 -10.80
CA ILE A 209 3.47 -12.93 -10.73
C ILE A 209 2.38 -13.58 -9.89
N LEU A 210 1.95 -12.90 -8.83
CA LEU A 210 0.76 -13.26 -8.06
C LEU A 210 -0.43 -12.41 -8.46
N ARG A 211 -1.61 -13.02 -8.54
CA ARG A 211 -2.87 -12.31 -8.76
C ARG A 211 -3.56 -12.02 -7.43
N ILE A 212 -4.01 -10.77 -7.27
CA ILE A 212 -4.83 -10.32 -6.14
C ILE A 212 -6.02 -9.51 -6.67
N GLY A 213 -7.19 -10.15 -6.73
CA GLY A 213 -8.36 -9.58 -7.39
C GLY A 213 -8.10 -9.35 -8.88
N ASP A 214 -8.30 -8.11 -9.33
CA ASP A 214 -7.97 -7.64 -10.67
C ASP A 214 -6.49 -7.24 -10.80
N LYS A 215 -5.70 -7.15 -9.73
CA LYS A 215 -4.32 -6.60 -9.67
C LYS A 215 -3.24 -7.67 -9.55
N PHE A 216 -1.97 -7.25 -9.63
CA PHE A 216 -0.82 -8.15 -9.58
C PHE A 216 0.28 -7.71 -8.61
N TYR A 217 0.95 -8.70 -8.02
CA TYR A 217 2.24 -8.54 -7.35
C TYR A 217 3.32 -9.24 -8.16
N ASP A 218 4.24 -8.46 -8.69
CA ASP A 218 5.32 -8.90 -9.55
C ASP A 218 6.59 -9.02 -8.73
N PHE A 219 7.18 -10.20 -8.70
CA PHE A 219 8.48 -10.45 -8.12
C PHE A 219 9.46 -10.56 -9.28
N VAL A 220 10.50 -9.73 -9.28
CA VAL A 220 11.49 -9.66 -10.35
C VAL A 220 12.87 -9.82 -9.73
N LYS A 221 13.76 -10.55 -10.41
CA LYS A 221 15.09 -10.83 -9.89
C LYS A 221 15.88 -9.54 -9.66
N GLY A 222 16.39 -9.33 -8.46
CA GLY A 222 17.18 -8.16 -8.06
C GLY A 222 17.75 -8.30 -6.65
N GLU A 223 18.76 -7.51 -6.31
CA GLU A 223 19.47 -7.58 -5.03
C GLU A 223 18.87 -6.65 -3.95
N GLU A 224 17.97 -5.75 -4.35
CA GLU A 224 17.38 -4.72 -3.47
C GLU A 224 16.44 -5.31 -2.42
N ASN A 225 15.85 -6.48 -2.72
CA ASN A 225 15.00 -7.28 -1.85
C ASN A 225 13.84 -6.51 -1.19
N ARG A 226 13.14 -5.68 -1.98
CA ARG A 226 12.10 -4.78 -1.49
C ARG A 226 11.12 -4.37 -2.58
N PHE A 227 10.07 -3.66 -2.16
CA PHE A 227 9.12 -3.02 -3.05
C PHE A 227 9.75 -1.79 -3.72
N MET A 228 9.74 -1.72 -5.06
CA MET A 228 10.49 -0.71 -5.81
C MET A 228 9.65 0.15 -6.74
N GLN A 229 8.56 -0.40 -7.28
CA GLN A 229 7.84 0.27 -8.35
C GLN A 229 6.35 -0.07 -8.34
N VAL A 230 5.53 0.93 -8.63
CA VAL A 230 4.09 0.79 -8.84
C VAL A 230 3.81 1.02 -10.31
N ILE A 231 3.13 0.08 -10.96
CA ILE A 231 2.65 0.24 -12.34
C ILE A 231 1.18 0.64 -12.29
N LEU A 232 0.86 1.73 -12.97
CA LEU A 232 -0.49 2.26 -13.15
C LEU A 232 -0.88 2.19 -14.61
N ASP A 233 -2.04 1.60 -14.90
CA ASP A 233 -2.62 1.66 -16.24
C ASP A 233 -3.29 3.02 -16.43
N THR A 234 -3.17 3.62 -17.62
CA THR A 234 -3.72 4.94 -17.91
C THR A 234 -4.17 5.07 -19.36
N ASP A 235 -5.25 5.83 -19.59
CA ASP A 235 -5.66 6.30 -20.93
C ASP A 235 -5.16 7.70 -21.25
N SER A 236 -4.40 8.31 -20.32
CA SER A 236 -3.90 9.67 -20.45
C SER A 236 -2.72 9.73 -21.40
N GLU A 237 -2.84 10.53 -22.46
CA GLU A 237 -1.70 10.84 -23.34
C GLU A 237 -0.56 11.57 -22.60
N LEU A 238 -0.89 12.29 -21.51
CA LEU A 238 0.10 12.98 -20.68
C LEU A 238 0.92 11.99 -19.85
N LEU A 239 0.27 10.99 -19.27
CA LEU A 239 0.92 10.04 -18.36
C LEU A 239 1.49 8.82 -19.08
N ALA A 240 0.92 8.37 -20.19
CA ALA A 240 1.35 7.15 -20.86
C ALA A 240 2.86 7.17 -21.19
N GLY A 241 3.59 6.16 -20.69
CA GLY A 241 5.04 6.03 -20.85
C GLY A 241 5.87 6.88 -19.89
N GLN A 242 5.25 7.67 -19.01
CA GLN A 242 5.95 8.47 -18.02
C GLN A 242 6.32 7.65 -16.78
N THR A 243 7.33 8.12 -16.06
CA THR A 243 7.70 7.62 -14.73
C THR A 243 7.89 8.80 -13.80
N ILE A 244 7.10 8.83 -12.72
CA ILE A 244 7.27 9.78 -11.63
C ILE A 244 8.14 9.12 -10.56
N ARG A 245 9.18 9.81 -10.11
CA ARG A 245 10.05 9.36 -9.01
C ARG A 245 9.87 10.27 -7.81
N ILE A 246 9.67 9.67 -6.64
CA ILE A 246 9.65 10.35 -5.35
C ILE A 246 10.48 9.49 -4.41
N GLY A 247 11.47 10.07 -3.74
CA GLY A 247 12.45 9.29 -3.00
C GLY A 247 13.07 8.18 -3.86
N GLU A 248 13.02 6.96 -3.36
CA GLU A 248 13.50 5.74 -4.02
C GLU A 248 12.36 4.94 -4.70
N GLY A 249 11.12 5.44 -4.64
CA GLY A 249 9.95 4.81 -5.26
C GLY A 249 9.69 5.30 -6.68
N GLU A 250 9.30 4.37 -7.56
CA GLU A 250 8.90 4.68 -8.94
C GLU A 250 7.41 4.44 -9.18
N TYR A 251 6.76 5.39 -9.85
CA TYR A 251 5.37 5.29 -10.33
C TYR A 251 5.38 5.33 -11.85
N VAL A 252 5.17 4.18 -12.48
CA VAL A 252 5.26 3.99 -13.94
C VAL A 252 3.86 3.91 -14.52
N PHE A 253 3.62 4.71 -15.56
CA PHE A 253 2.33 4.80 -16.22
C PHE A 253 2.37 4.07 -17.56
N GLN A 254 1.59 3.01 -17.69
CA GLN A 254 1.48 2.20 -18.89
C GLN A 254 0.16 2.49 -19.61
N ALA A 255 0.22 2.61 -20.94
CA ALA A 255 -0.98 2.79 -21.74
C ALA A 255 -1.91 1.59 -21.56
N SER A 256 -3.17 1.85 -21.23
CA SER A 256 -4.22 0.82 -21.28
C SER A 256 -4.38 0.35 -22.73
N ASN A 257 -4.29 -0.96 -22.96
CA ASN A 257 -4.65 -1.57 -24.25
C ASN A 257 -6.17 -1.63 -24.43
#